data_AF-A0A081N6M7-F1
#
_entry.id   AF-A0A081N6M7-F1
#
_cell.length_a   1.000
_cell.length_b   1.000
_cell.length_c   1.000
_cell.angle_alpha   90.00
_cell.angle_beta   90.00
_cell.angle_gamma   90.00
#
_symmetry.space_group_name_H-M   'P 1'
#
loop_
_entity.id
_entity.type
_entity.pdbx_description
1 polymer ?
#
loop_
_entity_poly.entity_id
_entity_poly.type
_entity_poly.pdbx_seq_one_letter_code
_entity_poly.pdbx_strand_id
1 'polypeptide(L)'
;MSPYTSPISELLGLGYCDWQEWTDYSRFKFNESHIPELLKLAQDWTFFDHDDADTVWSPVHAWRVLGILQAKEAVEPLLELFYKDDEHFVIAEYLPSAVGRLGSVATDRLWSIARNTGENEDARDLAIESLRWNVTYHEADREETIAGLLQLLDDREDDETYLNTALVGALVDIKGKEAGKSIRDAFDRGKVDREIHGDIEDVEIELSLRETRSFIPDWRFDHSQKEMLEAMLSEFGNMSYQEVEGFLFGIWGSPQQVPPNRWLKKIFGEAPSFEDEQQEKDAHRILFNLYDTIERSVEMGLDIIPEDCQSETPGDELFPNLKKWSRGFGEANAMLVNFWEEVFQHQAMKELEESWTACTILLSVWTHPEQLLEKAKKPGGPNIEKMLSAVPSVAKELASIGSGVRTRWDAIMETPDPVSVIKIGRNDACPCGSGKKYKKCCGA
;
A
#
# COMPACT_ATOMS: atom_id res chain seq x y z
N MET A 1 24.09 -31.25 -21.56
CA MET A 1 24.86 -30.26 -22.37
C MET A 1 23.86 -29.22 -22.81
N SER A 2 24.19 -27.94 -22.67
CA SER A 2 23.29 -26.86 -23.07
C SER A 2 22.99 -26.94 -24.58
N PRO A 3 21.74 -26.69 -25.02
CA PRO A 3 21.40 -26.62 -26.44
C PRO A 3 21.86 -25.31 -27.10
N TYR A 4 22.61 -24.49 -26.38
CA TYR A 4 23.15 -23.19 -26.79
C TYR A 4 24.69 -23.20 -26.81
N THR A 5 25.30 -22.43 -27.70
CA THR A 5 26.75 -22.25 -27.80
C THR A 5 27.24 -21.05 -26.99
N SER A 6 28.50 -21.05 -26.54
CA SER A 6 29.09 -19.87 -25.90
C SER A 6 29.26 -18.75 -26.92
N PRO A 7 28.91 -17.48 -26.59
CA PRO A 7 28.61 -16.99 -25.24
C PRO A 7 27.15 -17.10 -24.78
N ILE A 8 26.19 -17.53 -25.62
CA ILE A 8 24.76 -17.59 -25.27
C ILE A 8 24.51 -18.57 -24.12
N SER A 9 25.20 -19.71 -24.09
CA SER A 9 25.09 -20.69 -23.01
C SER A 9 25.44 -20.15 -21.63
N GLU A 10 26.20 -19.04 -21.55
CA GLU A 10 26.60 -18.42 -20.28
C GLU A 10 25.45 -17.59 -19.67
N LEU A 11 24.44 -17.21 -20.46
CA LEU A 11 23.23 -16.54 -19.96
C LEU A 11 22.41 -17.43 -19.02
N LEU A 12 22.51 -18.76 -19.16
CA LEU A 12 21.80 -19.73 -18.34
C LEU A 12 22.21 -19.73 -16.86
N GLY A 13 23.37 -19.15 -16.54
CA GLY A 13 23.93 -19.13 -15.18
C GLY A 13 23.96 -17.74 -14.55
N LEU A 14 23.27 -16.76 -15.12
CA LEU A 14 23.26 -15.39 -14.61
C LEU A 14 22.28 -15.17 -13.45
N GLY A 15 21.25 -16.00 -13.34
CA GLY A 15 20.24 -15.91 -12.29
C GLY A 15 19.30 -14.73 -12.46
N TYR A 16 18.80 -14.21 -11.34
CA TYR A 16 17.76 -13.18 -11.31
C TYR A 16 18.03 -11.94 -12.17
N CYS A 17 17.01 -11.49 -12.90
CA CYS A 17 17.02 -10.19 -13.59
C CYS A 17 16.33 -9.12 -12.73
N ASP A 18 17.09 -8.16 -12.23
CA ASP A 18 16.52 -6.97 -11.61
C ASP A 18 15.92 -6.03 -12.66
N TRP A 19 14.77 -5.44 -12.37
CA TRP A 19 14.02 -4.60 -13.32
C TRP A 19 14.66 -3.21 -13.51
N GLN A 20 15.35 -2.67 -12.51
CA GLN A 20 16.08 -1.39 -12.59
C GLN A 20 17.52 -1.58 -13.05
N GLU A 21 18.21 -2.60 -12.53
CA GLU A 21 19.63 -2.82 -12.74
C GLU A 21 19.90 -4.01 -13.68
N TRP A 22 20.33 -3.70 -14.91
CA TRP A 22 20.69 -4.75 -15.87
C TRP A 22 22.08 -5.31 -15.59
N THR A 23 22.21 -6.63 -15.73
CA THR A 23 23.51 -7.31 -15.74
C THR A 23 24.47 -6.66 -16.74
N ASP A 24 25.75 -6.56 -16.39
CA ASP A 24 26.78 -6.14 -17.34
C ASP A 24 27.06 -7.23 -18.39
N TYR A 25 26.43 -7.09 -19.56
CA TYR A 25 26.62 -8.00 -20.70
C TYR A 25 27.89 -7.72 -21.52
N SER A 26 28.59 -6.61 -21.28
CA SER A 26 29.77 -6.22 -22.09
C SER A 26 30.90 -7.26 -22.02
N ARG A 27 30.98 -8.01 -20.91
CA ARG A 27 31.96 -9.09 -20.70
C ARG A 27 31.84 -10.25 -21.69
N PHE A 28 30.67 -10.48 -22.26
CA PHE A 28 30.39 -11.62 -23.14
C PHE A 28 30.68 -11.36 -24.62
N LYS A 29 30.96 -10.09 -25.00
CA LYS A 29 31.28 -9.68 -26.39
C LYS A 29 30.25 -10.17 -27.42
N PHE A 30 28.96 -10.06 -27.08
CA PHE A 30 27.88 -10.34 -28.03
C PHE A 30 27.99 -9.45 -29.28
N ASN A 31 27.53 -9.96 -30.42
CA ASN A 31 27.57 -9.32 -31.73
C ASN A 31 26.48 -9.94 -32.63
N GLU A 32 26.29 -9.38 -33.82
CA GLU A 32 25.22 -9.77 -34.76
C GLU A 32 25.18 -11.27 -35.09
N SER A 33 26.33 -11.96 -35.12
CA SER A 33 26.36 -13.40 -35.43
C SER A 33 25.66 -14.27 -34.37
N HIS A 34 25.45 -13.74 -33.17
CA HIS A 34 24.76 -14.43 -32.08
C HIS A 34 23.24 -14.24 -32.11
N ILE A 35 22.71 -13.30 -32.90
CA ILE A 35 21.28 -12.97 -32.94
C ILE A 35 20.40 -14.20 -33.19
N PRO A 36 20.70 -15.12 -34.14
CA PRO A 36 19.84 -16.28 -34.38
C PRO A 36 19.72 -17.21 -33.17
N GLU A 37 20.80 -17.40 -32.41
CA GLU A 37 20.78 -18.27 -31.23
C GLU A 37 20.19 -17.55 -30.00
N LEU A 38 20.37 -16.23 -29.88
CA LEU A 38 19.68 -15.40 -28.90
C LEU A 38 18.16 -15.40 -29.12
N LEU A 39 17.70 -15.33 -30.37
CA LEU A 39 16.26 -15.42 -30.70
C LEU A 39 15.66 -16.77 -30.36
N LYS A 40 16.45 -17.84 -30.50
CA LYS A 40 16.04 -19.17 -30.04
C LYS A 40 15.87 -19.20 -28.52
N LEU A 41 16.82 -18.65 -27.75
CA LEU A 41 16.72 -18.58 -26.29
C LEU A 41 15.59 -17.67 -25.82
N ALA A 42 15.40 -16.52 -26.48
CA ALA A 42 14.33 -15.55 -26.21
C ALA A 42 12.91 -16.14 -26.33
N GLN A 43 12.74 -17.20 -27.11
CA GLN A 43 11.47 -17.88 -27.35
C GLN A 43 11.41 -19.27 -26.70
N ASP A 44 12.41 -19.65 -25.93
CA ASP A 44 12.45 -20.94 -25.26
C ASP A 44 11.64 -20.88 -23.96
N TRP A 45 10.32 -21.05 -24.11
CA TRP A 45 9.37 -20.98 -23.00
C TRP A 45 9.50 -22.14 -22.01
N THR A 46 10.24 -23.19 -22.37
CA THR A 46 10.45 -24.32 -21.45
C THR A 46 11.16 -23.88 -20.16
N PHE A 47 11.95 -22.80 -20.19
CA PHE A 47 12.59 -22.23 -19.01
C PHE A 47 11.59 -21.64 -17.99
N PHE A 48 10.42 -21.18 -18.43
CA PHE A 48 9.37 -20.68 -17.55
C PHE A 48 8.49 -21.79 -16.97
N ASP A 49 8.45 -22.96 -17.62
CA ASP A 49 7.68 -24.12 -17.18
C ASP A 49 8.36 -24.93 -16.05
N HIS A 50 9.61 -24.58 -15.70
CA HIS A 50 10.42 -25.33 -14.74
C HIS A 50 10.66 -24.49 -13.48
N ASP A 51 10.53 -25.11 -12.30
CA ASP A 51 10.82 -24.50 -10.99
C ASP A 51 12.33 -24.26 -10.74
N ASP A 52 13.14 -24.07 -11.79
CA ASP A 52 14.57 -23.77 -11.68
C ASP A 52 14.78 -22.25 -11.69
N ALA A 53 14.86 -21.70 -10.47
CA ALA A 53 15.03 -20.27 -10.22
C ALA A 53 16.29 -19.66 -10.85
N ASP A 54 17.31 -20.45 -11.18
CA ASP A 54 18.54 -19.93 -11.79
C ASP A 54 18.39 -19.78 -13.30
N THR A 55 17.67 -20.71 -13.95
CA THR A 55 17.55 -20.74 -15.42
C THR A 55 16.29 -20.08 -15.97
N VAL A 56 15.26 -19.87 -15.14
CA VAL A 56 14.00 -19.22 -15.53
C VAL A 56 14.21 -17.82 -16.14
N TRP A 57 15.29 -17.13 -15.76
CA TRP A 57 15.64 -15.79 -16.24
C TRP A 57 16.36 -15.76 -17.60
N SER A 58 16.73 -16.92 -18.13
CA SER A 58 17.53 -17.01 -19.36
C SER A 58 16.88 -16.36 -20.58
N PRO A 59 15.57 -16.52 -20.85
CA PRO A 59 14.92 -15.81 -21.94
C PRO A 59 14.94 -14.29 -21.75
N VAL A 60 14.78 -13.81 -20.51
CA VAL A 60 14.84 -12.37 -20.16
C VAL A 60 16.23 -11.79 -20.44
N HIS A 61 17.29 -12.52 -20.10
CA HIS A 61 18.66 -12.15 -20.47
C HIS A 61 18.83 -12.06 -22.00
N ALA A 62 18.24 -13.00 -22.75
CA ALA A 62 18.29 -12.96 -24.21
C ALA A 62 17.56 -11.73 -24.78
N TRP A 63 16.38 -11.38 -24.27
CA TRP A 63 15.67 -10.14 -24.65
C TRP A 63 16.53 -8.91 -24.44
N ARG A 64 17.15 -8.78 -23.27
CA ARG A 64 18.05 -7.67 -22.92
C ARG A 64 19.23 -7.56 -23.87
N VAL A 65 19.88 -8.68 -24.19
CA VAL A 65 21.02 -8.70 -25.12
C VAL A 65 20.57 -8.32 -26.53
N LEU A 66 19.43 -8.81 -27.02
CA LEU A 66 18.87 -8.42 -28.32
C LEU A 66 18.58 -6.91 -28.39
N GLY A 67 18.03 -6.34 -27.31
CA GLY A 67 17.84 -4.91 -27.13
C GLY A 67 19.15 -4.12 -27.20
N ILE A 68 20.19 -4.55 -26.46
CA ILE A 68 21.53 -3.92 -26.47
C ILE A 68 22.17 -3.95 -27.86
N LEU A 69 21.99 -5.05 -28.60
CA LEU A 69 22.49 -5.18 -29.96
C LEU A 69 21.68 -4.39 -30.99
N GLN A 70 20.52 -3.82 -30.60
CA GLN A 70 19.58 -3.17 -31.51
C GLN A 70 19.22 -4.08 -32.71
N ALA A 71 19.01 -5.37 -32.42
CA ALA A 71 18.82 -6.40 -33.42
C ALA A 71 17.49 -6.21 -34.18
N LYS A 72 17.55 -5.74 -35.42
CA LYS A 72 16.36 -5.53 -36.26
C LYS A 72 15.58 -6.82 -36.49
N GLU A 73 16.27 -7.94 -36.62
CA GLU A 73 15.69 -9.28 -36.78
C GLU A 73 14.89 -9.72 -35.54
N ALA A 74 15.09 -9.08 -34.39
CA ALA A 74 14.37 -9.37 -33.16
C ALA A 74 13.05 -8.62 -33.00
N VAL A 75 12.76 -7.62 -33.85
CA VAL A 75 11.56 -6.79 -33.71
C VAL A 75 10.28 -7.64 -33.74
N GLU A 76 9.97 -8.32 -34.85
CA GLU A 76 8.73 -9.12 -34.91
C GLU A 76 8.72 -10.28 -33.90
N PRO A 77 9.79 -11.09 -33.74
CA PRO A 77 9.79 -12.18 -32.77
C PRO A 77 9.55 -11.75 -31.32
N LEU A 78 10.02 -10.56 -30.92
CA LEU A 78 9.77 -10.04 -29.58
C LEU A 78 8.37 -9.42 -29.47
N LEU A 79 7.88 -8.75 -30.51
CA LEU A 79 6.52 -8.19 -30.53
C LEU A 79 5.44 -9.28 -30.60
N GLU A 80 5.72 -10.44 -31.20
CA GLU A 80 4.83 -11.61 -31.16
C GLU A 80 4.55 -12.07 -29.72
N LEU A 81 5.48 -11.81 -28.79
CA LEU A 81 5.30 -12.16 -27.37
C LEU A 81 4.23 -11.31 -26.68
N PHE A 82 3.86 -10.14 -27.23
CA PHE A 82 2.78 -9.30 -26.67
C PHE A 82 1.42 -9.99 -26.72
N TYR A 83 1.26 -11.01 -27.57
CA TYR A 83 0.02 -11.75 -27.78
C TYR A 83 0.04 -13.13 -27.14
N LYS A 84 1.05 -13.42 -26.32
CA LYS A 84 1.13 -14.68 -25.59
C LYS A 84 0.26 -14.59 -24.33
N ASP A 85 -0.52 -15.65 -24.06
CA ASP A 85 -1.49 -15.75 -22.97
C ASP A 85 -1.07 -15.02 -21.67
N ASP A 86 -2.01 -14.27 -21.11
CA ASP A 86 -1.90 -13.25 -20.04
C ASP A 86 -1.31 -13.73 -18.70
N GLU A 87 -0.93 -15.00 -18.57
CA GLU A 87 -0.48 -15.59 -17.31
C GLU A 87 1.03 -15.41 -17.03
N HIS A 88 1.77 -14.73 -17.90
CA HIS A 88 3.21 -14.52 -17.74
C HIS A 88 3.55 -13.07 -17.41
N PHE A 89 3.41 -12.70 -16.13
CA PHE A 89 3.79 -11.39 -15.57
C PHE A 89 5.19 -10.91 -16.02
N VAL A 90 6.10 -11.86 -16.29
CA VAL A 90 7.45 -11.58 -16.80
C VAL A 90 7.46 -10.80 -18.12
N ILE A 91 6.44 -10.96 -18.96
CA ILE A 91 6.33 -10.21 -20.22
C ILE A 91 6.09 -8.73 -19.89
N ALA A 92 5.04 -8.44 -19.15
CA ALA A 92 4.68 -7.06 -18.78
C ALA A 92 5.80 -6.35 -18.00
N GLU A 93 6.46 -7.06 -17.10
CA GLU A 93 7.50 -6.45 -16.27
C GLU A 93 8.84 -6.23 -17.00
N TYR A 94 9.25 -7.14 -17.89
CA TYR A 94 10.63 -7.14 -18.40
C TYR A 94 10.76 -6.87 -19.90
N LEU A 95 9.79 -7.30 -20.70
CA LEU A 95 9.91 -7.22 -22.16
C LEU A 95 9.89 -5.77 -22.70
N PRO A 96 9.04 -4.84 -22.20
CA PRO A 96 9.00 -3.47 -22.73
C PRO A 96 10.34 -2.75 -22.68
N SER A 97 11.10 -2.92 -21.59
CA SER A 97 12.44 -2.34 -21.45
C SER A 97 13.44 -2.89 -22.49
N ALA A 98 13.36 -4.19 -22.78
CA ALA A 98 14.20 -4.81 -23.81
C ALA A 98 13.84 -4.35 -25.22
N VAL A 99 12.55 -4.28 -25.53
CA VAL A 99 12.03 -3.82 -26.83
C VAL A 99 12.31 -2.34 -27.03
N GLY A 100 12.08 -1.48 -26.04
CA GLY A 100 12.38 -0.05 -26.13
C GLY A 100 13.86 0.22 -26.44
N ARG A 101 14.76 -0.63 -25.93
CA ARG A 101 16.21 -0.52 -26.17
C ARG A 101 16.63 -0.83 -27.60
N LEU A 102 15.81 -1.56 -28.37
CA LEU A 102 16.03 -1.78 -29.81
C LEU A 102 16.16 -0.45 -30.57
N GLY A 103 15.50 0.61 -30.08
CA GLY A 103 15.58 1.92 -30.71
C GLY A 103 14.63 2.09 -31.90
N SER A 104 15.02 2.98 -32.81
CA SER A 104 14.26 3.35 -34.00
C SER A 104 13.92 2.20 -34.95
N VAL A 105 14.57 1.03 -34.83
CA VAL A 105 14.22 -0.15 -35.64
C VAL A 105 12.87 -0.76 -35.26
N ALA A 106 12.35 -0.47 -34.05
CA ALA A 106 11.10 -1.03 -33.53
C ALA A 106 9.93 -0.01 -33.50
N THR A 107 10.22 1.30 -33.48
CA THR A 107 9.23 2.35 -33.19
C THR A 107 8.05 2.37 -34.16
N ASP A 108 8.27 2.19 -35.47
CA ASP A 108 7.19 2.12 -36.46
C ASP A 108 6.17 1.02 -36.15
N ARG A 109 6.66 -0.15 -35.73
CA ARG A 109 5.82 -1.31 -35.39
C ARG A 109 5.12 -1.12 -34.05
N LEU A 110 5.82 -0.56 -33.06
CA LEU A 110 5.22 -0.20 -31.78
C LEU A 110 4.06 0.79 -31.95
N TRP A 111 4.24 1.86 -32.73
CA TRP A 111 3.16 2.80 -33.03
C TRP A 111 2.00 2.16 -33.80
N SER A 112 2.31 1.23 -34.72
CA SER A 112 1.28 0.48 -35.44
C SER A 112 0.40 -0.33 -34.49
N ILE A 113 0.98 -0.96 -33.46
CA ILE A 113 0.25 -1.72 -32.45
C ILE A 113 -0.55 -0.77 -31.56
N ALA A 114 0.10 0.22 -30.95
CA ALA A 114 -0.53 1.16 -30.00
C ALA A 114 -1.78 1.87 -30.59
N ARG A 115 -1.72 2.25 -31.87
CA ARG A 115 -2.81 2.95 -32.60
C ARG A 115 -3.92 2.05 -33.12
N ASN A 116 -3.71 0.73 -33.18
CA ASN A 116 -4.68 -0.18 -33.77
C ASN A 116 -5.72 -0.63 -32.74
N THR A 117 -6.92 -0.04 -32.79
CA THR A 117 -8.05 -0.40 -31.90
C THR A 117 -8.61 -1.81 -32.14
N GLY A 118 -8.12 -2.54 -33.14
CA GLY A 118 -8.40 -3.95 -33.35
C GLY A 118 -7.47 -4.92 -32.61
N GLU A 119 -6.36 -4.43 -32.04
CA GLU A 119 -5.47 -5.24 -31.17
C GLU A 119 -6.07 -5.34 -29.76
N ASN A 120 -5.68 -6.36 -28.98
CA ASN A 120 -6.05 -6.43 -27.56
C ASN A 120 -5.39 -5.30 -26.75
N GLU A 121 -6.04 -4.93 -25.66
CA GLU A 121 -5.61 -3.80 -24.82
C GLU A 121 -4.20 -4.02 -24.24
N ASP A 122 -3.85 -5.25 -23.85
CA ASP A 122 -2.55 -5.59 -23.28
C ASP A 122 -1.40 -5.40 -24.27
N ALA A 123 -1.53 -5.83 -25.53
CA ALA A 123 -0.47 -5.62 -26.52
C ALA A 123 -0.29 -4.13 -26.84
N ARG A 124 -1.37 -3.36 -26.81
CA ARG A 124 -1.33 -1.90 -27.02
C ARG A 124 -0.64 -1.19 -25.86
N ASP A 125 -0.92 -1.62 -24.64
CA ASP A 125 -0.24 -1.17 -23.42
C ASP A 125 1.26 -1.50 -23.45
N LEU A 126 1.62 -2.76 -23.71
CA LEU A 126 3.03 -3.17 -23.88
C LEU A 126 3.76 -2.36 -24.96
N ALA A 127 3.07 -1.98 -26.04
CA ALA A 127 3.62 -1.13 -27.07
C ALA A 127 3.85 0.32 -26.58
N ILE A 128 2.91 0.89 -25.84
CA ILE A 128 3.04 2.21 -25.19
C ILE A 128 4.20 2.20 -24.20
N GLU A 129 4.28 1.18 -23.36
CA GLU A 129 5.37 1.01 -22.39
C GLU A 129 6.72 0.85 -23.08
N SER A 130 6.79 0.11 -24.18
CA SER A 130 8.02 -0.02 -24.96
C SER A 130 8.46 1.31 -25.60
N LEU A 131 7.51 2.13 -26.07
CA LEU A 131 7.79 3.48 -26.57
C LEU A 131 8.26 4.42 -25.44
N ARG A 132 7.68 4.30 -24.25
CA ARG A 132 8.16 5.00 -23.05
C ARG A 132 9.60 4.61 -22.73
N TRP A 133 9.91 3.31 -22.70
CA TRP A 133 11.26 2.82 -22.41
C TRP A 133 12.26 3.21 -23.49
N ASN A 134 11.82 3.31 -24.74
CA ASN A 134 12.64 3.81 -25.84
C ASN A 134 13.20 5.20 -25.53
N VAL A 135 12.37 6.13 -25.02
CA VAL A 135 12.81 7.48 -24.62
C VAL A 135 13.87 7.44 -23.52
N THR A 136 13.78 6.49 -22.58
CA THR A 136 14.79 6.31 -21.51
C THR A 136 16.18 5.98 -22.07
N TYR A 137 16.26 5.26 -23.19
CA TYR A 137 17.52 4.87 -23.82
C TYR A 137 17.94 5.79 -24.96
N HIS A 138 16.98 6.47 -25.59
CA HIS A 138 17.13 7.25 -26.82
C HIS A 138 16.43 8.60 -26.66
N GLU A 139 17.05 9.52 -25.92
CA GLU A 139 16.49 10.84 -25.59
C GLU A 139 16.07 11.67 -26.83
N ALA A 140 16.70 11.43 -27.97
CA ALA A 140 16.37 12.10 -29.23
C ALA A 140 14.93 11.82 -29.72
N ASP A 141 14.34 10.68 -29.32
CA ASP A 141 13.00 10.26 -29.73
C ASP A 141 11.90 10.81 -28.80
N ARG A 142 12.28 11.58 -27.76
CA ARG A 142 11.37 12.07 -26.71
C ARG A 142 10.25 12.97 -27.24
N GLU A 143 10.56 13.99 -28.02
CA GLU A 143 9.57 14.97 -28.49
C GLU A 143 8.53 14.30 -29.41
N GLU A 144 8.98 13.43 -30.31
CA GLU A 144 8.10 12.66 -31.19
C GLU A 144 7.23 11.68 -30.39
N THR A 145 7.81 11.02 -29.39
CA THR A 145 7.07 10.08 -28.55
C THR A 145 5.98 10.77 -27.73
N ILE A 146 6.30 11.90 -27.08
CA ILE A 146 5.31 12.71 -26.37
C ILE A 146 4.19 13.12 -27.32
N ALA A 147 4.52 13.68 -28.50
CA ALA A 147 3.51 14.09 -29.47
C ALA A 147 2.60 12.93 -29.91
N GLY A 148 3.17 11.74 -30.12
CA GLY A 148 2.41 10.54 -30.48
C GLY A 148 1.48 10.05 -29.37
N LEU A 149 1.94 10.04 -28.11
CA LEU A 149 1.14 9.64 -26.95
C LEU A 149 0.02 10.66 -26.67
N LEU A 150 0.31 11.95 -26.82
CA LEU A 150 -0.68 13.03 -26.73
C LEU A 150 -1.80 12.84 -27.74
N GLN A 151 -1.42 12.63 -29.00
CA GLN A 151 -2.39 12.40 -30.05
C GLN A 151 -3.25 11.17 -29.75
N LEU A 152 -2.64 10.08 -29.27
CA LEU A 152 -3.40 8.90 -28.84
C LEU A 152 -4.39 9.22 -27.72
N LEU A 153 -3.99 10.00 -26.71
CA LEU A 153 -4.87 10.36 -25.60
C LEU A 153 -6.02 11.29 -26.03
N ASP A 154 -5.76 12.20 -26.97
CA ASP A 154 -6.75 13.16 -27.50
C ASP A 154 -7.73 12.52 -28.48
N ASP A 155 -7.24 11.68 -29.41
CA ASP A 155 -8.03 11.05 -30.47
C ASP A 155 -8.96 9.94 -29.94
N ARG A 156 -8.81 9.56 -28.66
CA ARG A 156 -9.60 8.52 -28.01
C ARG A 156 -10.94 9.04 -27.51
N GLU A 157 -11.98 8.62 -28.23
CA GLU A 157 -13.40 8.70 -27.83
C GLU A 157 -13.88 7.40 -27.16
N ASP A 158 -13.06 6.34 -27.14
CA ASP A 158 -13.40 5.06 -26.52
C ASP A 158 -13.37 5.13 -24.98
N ASP A 159 -14.24 4.35 -24.34
CA ASP A 159 -14.45 4.32 -22.87
C ASP A 159 -13.42 3.42 -22.15
N GLU A 160 -12.24 3.25 -22.74
CA GLU A 160 -11.21 2.34 -22.24
C GLU A 160 -10.35 3.05 -21.20
N THR A 161 -10.84 3.07 -19.95
CA THR A 161 -10.13 3.65 -18.79
C THR A 161 -8.73 3.05 -18.61
N TYR A 162 -8.56 1.75 -18.89
CA TYR A 162 -7.27 1.06 -18.76
C TYR A 162 -6.17 1.70 -19.61
N LEU A 163 -6.36 1.78 -20.92
CA LEU A 163 -5.33 2.29 -21.82
C LEU A 163 -5.07 3.79 -21.62
N ASN A 164 -6.10 4.57 -21.27
CA ASN A 164 -5.91 5.99 -20.94
C ASN A 164 -5.06 6.15 -19.67
N THR A 165 -5.21 5.25 -18.70
CA THR A 165 -4.37 5.20 -17.50
C THR A 165 -2.92 4.86 -17.86
N ALA A 166 -2.70 3.89 -18.76
CA ALA A 166 -1.36 3.58 -19.29
C ALA A 166 -0.72 4.78 -20.01
N LEU A 167 -1.47 5.46 -20.89
CA LEU A 167 -0.99 6.65 -21.61
C LEU A 167 -0.58 7.78 -20.65
N VAL A 168 -1.39 8.05 -19.61
CA VAL A 168 -1.06 9.04 -18.58
C VAL A 168 0.24 8.64 -17.87
N GLY A 169 0.37 7.38 -17.45
CA GLY A 169 1.59 6.87 -16.80
C GLY A 169 2.83 7.03 -17.67
N ALA A 170 2.76 6.62 -18.93
CA ALA A 170 3.85 6.77 -19.89
C ALA A 170 4.27 8.24 -20.09
N LEU A 171 3.30 9.16 -20.18
CA LEU A 171 3.55 10.61 -20.29
C LEU A 171 4.21 11.19 -19.04
N VAL A 172 3.78 10.74 -17.85
CA VAL A 172 4.36 11.14 -16.57
C VAL A 172 5.81 10.67 -16.47
N ASP A 173 6.08 9.39 -16.77
CA ASP A 173 7.40 8.79 -16.69
C ASP A 173 8.43 9.48 -17.60
N ILE A 174 8.02 9.89 -18.80
CA ILE A 174 8.89 10.64 -19.73
C ILE A 174 8.88 12.16 -19.47
N LYS A 175 8.20 12.62 -18.42
CA LYS A 175 8.07 14.04 -18.00
C LYS A 175 7.43 14.94 -19.05
N GLY A 176 6.44 14.43 -19.79
CA GLY A 176 5.76 15.14 -20.89
C GLY A 176 4.84 16.27 -20.40
N LYS A 177 5.42 17.38 -19.94
CA LYS A 177 4.69 18.54 -19.39
C LYS A 177 3.68 19.15 -20.37
N GLU A 178 3.96 19.03 -21.66
CA GLU A 178 3.11 19.48 -22.76
C GLU A 178 1.73 18.78 -22.72
N ALA A 179 1.64 17.63 -22.05
CA ALA A 179 0.42 16.85 -21.88
C ALA A 179 -0.57 17.36 -20.85
N GLY A 180 -0.23 18.36 -20.05
CA GLY A 180 -1.03 18.76 -18.90
C GLY A 180 -2.50 19.01 -19.22
N LYS A 181 -2.79 19.62 -20.39
CA LYS A 181 -4.17 19.86 -20.82
C LYS A 181 -4.90 18.56 -21.20
N SER A 182 -4.31 17.74 -22.07
CA SER A 182 -4.92 16.48 -22.51
C SER A 182 -5.14 15.50 -21.36
N ILE A 183 -4.18 15.41 -20.43
CA ILE A 183 -4.31 14.62 -19.21
C ILE A 183 -5.48 15.14 -18.37
N ARG A 184 -5.58 16.46 -18.14
CA ARG A 184 -6.72 17.05 -17.42
C ARG A 184 -8.04 16.73 -18.10
N ASP A 185 -8.12 16.90 -19.41
CA ASP A 185 -9.33 16.60 -20.19
C ASP A 185 -9.70 15.11 -20.09
N ALA A 186 -8.74 14.19 -19.92
CA ALA A 186 -8.99 12.77 -19.66
C ALA A 186 -9.54 12.51 -18.24
N PHE A 187 -8.97 13.16 -17.22
CA PHE A 187 -9.50 13.11 -15.84
C PHE A 187 -10.91 13.70 -15.73
N ASP A 188 -11.17 14.85 -16.35
CA ASP A 188 -12.48 15.52 -16.34
C ASP A 188 -13.57 14.66 -17.01
N ARG A 189 -13.19 13.82 -17.97
CA ARG A 189 -14.07 12.82 -18.61
C ARG A 189 -14.24 11.53 -17.78
N GLY A 190 -13.55 11.39 -16.65
CA GLY A 190 -13.58 10.20 -15.81
C GLY A 190 -12.97 8.96 -16.48
N LYS A 191 -11.99 9.15 -17.37
CA LYS A 191 -11.40 8.08 -18.19
C LYS A 191 -10.00 7.67 -17.73
N VAL A 192 -9.62 8.03 -16.52
CA VAL A 192 -8.33 7.68 -15.91
C VAL A 192 -8.62 7.06 -14.56
N ASP A 193 -7.99 5.92 -14.28
CA ASP A 193 -8.12 5.25 -12.99
C ASP A 193 -7.35 6.04 -11.92
N ARG A 194 -8.09 6.52 -10.92
CA ARG A 194 -7.54 7.32 -9.82
C ARG A 194 -6.80 6.45 -8.79
N GLU A 195 -7.04 5.15 -8.78
CA GLU A 195 -6.33 4.24 -7.88
C GLU A 195 -4.87 4.03 -8.29
N ILE A 196 -4.56 4.21 -9.59
CA ILE A 196 -3.22 4.03 -10.13
C ILE A 196 -2.38 5.32 -10.02
N HIS A 197 -2.88 6.43 -10.56
CA HIS A 197 -2.10 7.69 -10.67
C HIS A 197 -2.50 8.78 -9.65
N GLY A 198 -3.43 8.49 -8.74
CA GLY A 198 -4.06 9.53 -7.92
C GLY A 198 -5.02 10.38 -8.74
N ASP A 199 -5.26 11.63 -8.34
CA ASP A 199 -6.07 12.55 -9.13
C ASP A 199 -5.22 13.50 -9.97
N ILE A 200 -5.88 14.36 -10.75
CA ILE A 200 -5.20 15.30 -11.64
C ILE A 200 -4.17 16.16 -10.93
N GLU A 201 -4.37 16.55 -9.66
CA GLU A 201 -3.39 17.40 -8.98
C GLU A 201 -2.12 16.64 -8.62
N ASP A 202 -2.19 15.32 -8.38
CA ASP A 202 -1.02 14.45 -8.21
C ASP A 202 -0.17 14.42 -9.48
N VAL A 203 -0.83 14.11 -10.61
CA VAL A 203 -0.17 14.05 -11.92
C VAL A 203 0.44 15.41 -12.30
N GLU A 204 -0.24 16.52 -12.00
CA GLU A 204 0.30 17.87 -12.23
C GLU A 204 1.50 18.19 -11.35
N ILE A 205 1.52 17.76 -10.08
CA ILE A 205 2.66 17.95 -9.19
C ILE A 205 3.85 17.14 -9.69
N GLU A 206 3.62 15.89 -10.08
CA GLU A 206 4.67 15.01 -10.60
C GLU A 206 5.28 15.54 -11.91
N LEU A 207 4.45 16.07 -12.81
CA LEU A 207 4.89 16.78 -14.01
C LEU A 207 5.46 18.19 -13.72
N SER A 208 5.46 18.64 -12.47
CA SER A 208 5.84 19.99 -12.04
C SER A 208 5.10 21.10 -12.81
N LEU A 209 3.82 20.87 -13.12
CA LEU A 209 2.86 21.86 -13.62
C LEU A 209 2.15 22.59 -12.46
N ARG A 210 2.24 22.02 -11.26
CA ARG A 210 1.69 22.51 -10.01
C ARG A 210 2.71 22.33 -8.88
N GLU A 211 2.75 23.29 -7.96
CA GLU A 211 3.62 23.19 -6.77
C GLU A 211 2.90 22.56 -5.58
N THR A 212 1.64 22.95 -5.34
CA THR A 212 0.86 22.49 -4.18
C THR A 212 -0.58 22.17 -4.57
N ARG A 213 -1.22 21.31 -3.78
CA ARG A 213 -2.63 20.96 -3.95
C ARG A 213 -3.53 22.16 -3.66
N SER A 214 -4.66 22.24 -4.37
CA SER A 214 -5.69 23.26 -4.13
C SER A 214 -6.82 22.78 -3.23
N PHE A 215 -6.90 21.46 -2.97
CA PHE A 215 -7.87 20.84 -2.08
C PHE A 215 -7.29 19.59 -1.41
N ILE A 216 -7.94 19.18 -0.31
CA ILE A 216 -7.66 17.94 0.41
C ILE A 216 -8.53 16.81 -0.19
N PRO A 217 -7.95 15.72 -0.72
CA PRO A 217 -8.73 14.59 -1.24
C PRO A 217 -9.53 13.93 -0.12
N ASP A 218 -10.70 13.39 -0.43
CA ASP A 218 -11.64 12.83 0.55
C ASP A 218 -11.55 11.31 0.76
N TRP A 219 -10.66 10.65 0.01
CA TRP A 219 -10.59 9.19 -0.09
C TRP A 219 -9.21 8.62 0.28
N ARG A 220 -8.23 9.47 0.61
CA ARG A 220 -6.88 9.05 1.02
C ARG A 220 -6.17 10.09 1.85
N PHE A 221 -5.20 9.63 2.63
CA PHE A 221 -4.19 10.46 3.29
C PHE A 221 -2.92 10.51 2.44
N ASP A 222 -2.28 11.68 2.34
CA ASP A 222 -1.07 11.89 1.52
C ASP A 222 -0.04 12.78 2.24
N HIS A 223 1.11 13.01 1.60
CA HIS A 223 2.21 13.79 2.16
C HIS A 223 1.82 15.26 2.42
N SER A 224 1.05 15.89 1.53
CA SER A 224 0.60 17.27 1.71
C SER A 224 -0.30 17.40 2.93
N GLN A 225 -1.20 16.42 3.13
CA GLN A 225 -2.04 16.35 4.32
C GLN A 225 -1.23 16.14 5.61
N LYS A 226 -0.16 15.34 5.57
CA LYS A 226 0.78 15.20 6.71
C LYS A 226 1.41 16.54 7.07
N GLU A 227 1.95 17.28 6.11
CA GLU A 227 2.55 18.61 6.36
C GLU A 227 1.52 19.61 6.92
N MET A 228 0.31 19.65 6.34
CA MET A 228 -0.79 20.49 6.83
C MET A 228 -1.17 20.14 8.27
N LEU A 229 -1.28 18.84 8.59
CA LEU A 229 -1.60 18.38 9.94
C LEU A 229 -0.48 18.71 10.91
N GLU A 230 0.79 18.50 10.55
CA GLU A 230 1.94 18.88 11.37
C GLU A 230 1.94 20.38 11.71
N ALA A 231 1.68 21.24 10.72
CA ALA A 231 1.56 22.67 10.93
C ALA A 231 0.42 23.02 11.90
N MET A 232 -0.77 22.46 11.68
CA MET A 232 -1.93 22.68 12.55
C MET A 232 -1.70 22.17 13.98
N LEU A 233 -1.08 21.01 14.14
CA LEU A 233 -0.77 20.44 15.46
C LEU A 233 0.30 21.24 16.20
N SER A 234 1.27 21.80 15.49
CA SER A 234 2.29 22.68 16.08
C SER A 234 1.69 23.96 16.66
N GLU A 235 0.68 24.51 16.00
CA GLU A 235 0.05 25.78 16.40
C GLU A 235 -1.11 25.60 17.37
N PHE A 236 -1.96 24.60 17.15
CA PHE A 236 -3.23 24.42 17.86
C PHE A 236 -3.36 23.07 18.58
N GLY A 237 -2.42 22.15 18.39
CA GLY A 237 -2.49 20.79 18.90
C GLY A 237 -1.99 20.61 20.33
N ASN A 238 -2.57 19.62 21.02
CA ASN A 238 -2.05 19.07 22.27
C ASN A 238 -1.14 17.86 22.06
N MET A 239 -1.04 17.39 20.81
CA MET A 239 -0.31 16.20 20.39
C MET A 239 0.53 16.55 19.15
N SER A 240 1.75 16.04 19.04
CA SER A 240 2.50 16.06 17.78
C SER A 240 1.93 15.05 16.78
N TYR A 241 2.27 15.17 15.50
CA TYR A 241 1.81 14.24 14.46
C TYR A 241 2.03 12.76 14.83
N GLN A 242 3.24 12.37 15.26
CA GLN A 242 3.52 10.99 15.65
C GLN A 242 2.65 10.52 16.82
N GLU A 243 2.30 11.41 17.76
CA GLU A 243 1.36 11.06 18.84
C GLU A 243 -0.04 10.84 18.29
N VAL A 244 -0.49 11.65 17.34
CA VAL A 244 -1.80 11.48 16.70
C VAL A 244 -1.87 10.12 16.00
N GLU A 245 -0.82 9.70 15.29
CA GLU A 245 -0.78 8.37 14.67
C GLU A 245 -0.93 7.24 15.69
N GLY A 246 -0.13 7.25 16.76
CA GLY A 246 -0.23 6.24 17.80
C GLY A 246 -1.57 6.29 18.54
N PHE A 247 -2.11 7.49 18.76
CA PHE A 247 -3.40 7.69 19.39
C PHE A 247 -4.53 7.14 18.53
N LEU A 248 -4.59 7.48 17.24
CA LEU A 248 -5.60 6.97 16.31
C LEU A 248 -5.50 5.45 16.14
N PHE A 249 -4.30 4.86 16.14
CA PHE A 249 -4.16 3.40 16.17
C PHE A 249 -4.79 2.78 17.42
N GLY A 250 -4.58 3.37 18.60
CA GLY A 250 -5.23 2.92 19.84
C GLY A 250 -6.75 3.11 19.81
N ILE A 251 -7.25 4.18 19.19
CA ILE A 251 -8.68 4.41 18.97
C ILE A 251 -9.28 3.37 18.02
N TRP A 252 -8.60 3.07 16.91
CA TRP A 252 -8.99 2.02 15.96
C TRP A 252 -9.05 0.65 16.65
N GLY A 253 -8.15 0.37 17.59
CA GLY A 253 -8.16 -0.89 18.34
C GLY A 253 -9.32 -1.04 19.35
N SER A 254 -10.10 0.02 19.60
CA SER A 254 -11.16 0.04 20.62
C SER A 254 -12.24 -1.02 20.40
N PRO A 255 -12.76 -1.70 21.44
CA PRO A 255 -13.82 -2.70 21.29
C PRO A 255 -15.17 -2.10 20.87
N GLN A 256 -15.31 -0.77 20.89
CA GLN A 256 -16.52 -0.05 20.50
C GLN A 256 -16.16 1.14 19.61
N GLN A 257 -17.12 1.65 18.85
CA GLN A 257 -16.91 2.84 18.04
C GLN A 257 -16.71 4.07 18.95
N VAL A 258 -15.58 4.75 18.81
CA VAL A 258 -15.30 5.99 19.54
C VAL A 258 -15.80 7.19 18.73
N PRO A 259 -16.74 8.00 19.28
CA PRO A 259 -17.25 9.16 18.55
C PRO A 259 -16.14 10.16 18.17
N PRO A 260 -16.14 10.70 16.92
CA PRO A 260 -15.13 11.63 16.43
C PRO A 260 -14.81 12.80 17.35
N ASN A 261 -15.85 13.43 17.87
CA ASN A 261 -15.71 14.56 18.79
C ASN A 261 -14.90 14.24 20.06
N ARG A 262 -14.78 12.97 20.48
CA ARG A 262 -14.00 12.61 21.67
C ARG A 262 -12.50 12.59 21.38
N TRP A 263 -12.08 11.99 20.27
CA TRP A 263 -10.67 11.94 19.91
C TRP A 263 -10.18 13.26 19.32
N LEU A 264 -11.02 14.00 18.59
CA LEU A 264 -10.73 15.38 18.16
C LEU A 264 -10.44 16.32 19.35
N LYS A 265 -11.24 16.22 20.42
CA LYS A 265 -11.00 17.00 21.66
C LYS A 265 -9.68 16.66 22.35
N LYS A 266 -9.21 15.43 22.22
CA LYS A 266 -7.90 15.03 22.76
C LYS A 266 -6.76 15.61 21.94
N ILE A 267 -6.91 15.61 20.62
CA ILE A 267 -5.90 16.11 19.69
C ILE A 267 -5.78 17.64 19.76
N PHE A 268 -6.88 18.38 19.72
CA PHE A 268 -6.87 19.85 19.63
C PHE A 268 -7.41 20.60 20.87
N GLY A 269 -7.95 19.90 21.87
CA GLY A 269 -8.54 20.52 23.08
C GLY A 269 -10.05 20.75 22.98
N GLU A 270 -10.65 21.33 24.04
CA GLU A 270 -12.12 21.49 24.12
C GLU A 270 -12.69 22.58 23.20
N ALA A 271 -11.89 23.60 22.89
CA ALA A 271 -12.26 24.72 22.04
C ALA A 271 -11.02 25.17 21.25
N PRO A 272 -10.63 24.41 20.20
CA PRO A 272 -9.46 24.75 19.40
C PRO A 272 -9.63 26.13 18.76
N SER A 273 -8.55 26.90 18.78
CA SER A 273 -8.53 28.28 18.27
C SER A 273 -8.19 28.31 16.78
N PHE A 274 -8.91 27.51 15.98
CA PHE A 274 -8.78 27.55 14.52
C PHE A 274 -9.04 28.97 14.01
N GLU A 275 -8.33 29.35 12.95
CA GLU A 275 -8.44 30.68 12.34
C GLU A 275 -9.83 30.91 11.73
N ASP A 276 -10.39 29.88 11.11
CA ASP A 276 -11.71 29.90 10.49
C ASP A 276 -12.37 28.51 10.43
N GLU A 277 -13.62 28.47 9.95
CA GLU A 277 -14.41 27.24 9.79
C GLU A 277 -13.83 26.29 8.73
N GLN A 278 -13.06 26.81 7.77
CA GLN A 278 -12.44 25.98 6.72
C GLN A 278 -11.27 25.19 7.29
N GLN A 279 -10.40 25.82 8.09
CA GLN A 279 -9.29 25.15 8.76
C GLN A 279 -9.79 24.03 9.69
N GLU A 280 -10.91 24.24 10.40
CA GLU A 280 -11.53 23.18 11.20
C GLU A 280 -12.01 22.00 10.35
N LYS A 281 -12.67 22.27 9.20
CA LYS A 281 -13.12 21.23 8.26
C LYS A 281 -11.94 20.47 7.66
N ASP A 282 -10.87 21.17 7.34
CA ASP A 282 -9.63 20.61 6.78
C ASP A 282 -8.95 19.69 7.81
N ALA A 283 -8.82 20.14 9.05
CA ALA A 283 -8.30 19.33 10.15
C ALA A 283 -9.12 18.05 10.36
N HIS A 284 -10.46 18.16 10.35
CA HIS A 284 -11.33 16.98 10.42
C HIS A 284 -11.08 16.04 9.25
N ARG A 285 -11.13 16.55 8.02
CA ARG A 285 -10.94 15.74 6.81
C ARG A 285 -9.63 14.97 6.85
N ILE A 286 -8.53 15.65 7.15
CA ILE A 286 -7.20 15.07 7.19
C ILE A 286 -7.11 13.96 8.25
N LEU A 287 -7.68 14.18 9.43
CA LEU A 287 -7.66 13.16 10.49
C LEU A 287 -8.52 11.94 10.17
N PHE A 288 -9.67 12.11 9.50
CA PHE A 288 -10.47 10.98 9.02
C PHE A 288 -9.71 10.19 7.96
N ASN A 289 -9.10 10.86 6.98
CA ASN A 289 -8.27 10.20 5.99
C ASN A 289 -7.11 9.42 6.64
N LEU A 290 -6.46 9.98 7.67
CA LEU A 290 -5.41 9.29 8.42
C LEU A 290 -5.94 8.05 9.16
N TYR A 291 -7.11 8.18 9.80
CA TYR A 291 -7.78 7.06 10.47
C TYR A 291 -8.12 5.93 9.48
N ASP A 292 -8.69 6.27 8.32
CA ASP A 292 -9.03 5.31 7.26
C ASP A 292 -7.77 4.61 6.70
N THR A 293 -6.65 5.33 6.57
CA THR A 293 -5.35 4.74 6.21
C THR A 293 -4.88 3.72 7.25
N ILE A 294 -4.99 4.02 8.54
CA ILE A 294 -4.64 3.09 9.62
C ILE A 294 -5.52 1.84 9.55
N GLU A 295 -6.83 2.02 9.37
CA GLU A 295 -7.80 0.92 9.23
C GLU A 295 -7.44 -0.01 8.07
N ARG A 296 -7.20 0.56 6.88
CA ARG A 296 -6.78 -0.20 5.70
C ARG A 296 -5.47 -0.95 5.91
N SER A 297 -4.47 -0.31 6.54
CA SER A 297 -3.18 -0.96 6.83
C SER A 297 -3.37 -2.20 7.70
N VAL A 298 -4.28 -2.15 8.67
CA VAL A 298 -4.60 -3.32 9.49
C VAL A 298 -5.32 -4.40 8.67
N GLU A 299 -6.36 -4.04 7.93
CA GLU A 299 -7.15 -5.00 7.14
C GLU A 299 -6.30 -5.74 6.10
N MET A 300 -5.32 -5.05 5.51
CA MET A 300 -4.39 -5.61 4.52
C MET A 300 -3.17 -6.29 5.15
N GLY A 301 -3.00 -6.26 6.47
CA GLY A 301 -1.83 -6.83 7.17
C GLY A 301 -0.50 -6.09 6.92
N LEU A 302 -0.58 -4.84 6.48
CA LEU A 302 0.56 -3.97 6.23
C LEU A 302 1.20 -3.51 7.55
N ASP A 303 2.35 -2.84 7.46
CA ASP A 303 3.01 -2.27 8.63
C ASP A 303 2.18 -1.14 9.22
N ILE A 304 1.93 -1.23 10.53
CA ILE A 304 1.12 -0.27 11.30
C ILE A 304 2.00 0.84 11.88
N ILE A 305 3.24 0.50 12.21
CA ILE A 305 4.22 1.45 12.74
C ILE A 305 4.77 2.22 11.55
N PRO A 306 4.60 3.56 11.51
CA PRO A 306 5.16 4.39 10.46
C PRO A 306 6.66 4.19 10.33
N GLU A 307 7.21 4.23 9.11
CA GLU A 307 8.64 4.03 8.85
C GLU A 307 9.51 5.00 9.67
N ASP A 308 9.07 6.25 9.83
CA ASP A 308 9.77 7.27 10.64
C ASP A 308 9.70 7.02 12.17
N CYS A 309 9.01 5.96 12.60
CA CYS A 309 8.90 5.47 13.97
C CYS A 309 9.56 4.08 14.18
N GLN A 310 10.10 3.45 13.13
CA GLN A 310 10.72 2.11 13.21
C GLN A 310 12.18 2.19 13.65
N SER A 311 12.39 2.55 14.92
CA SER A 311 13.72 2.57 15.54
C SER A 311 14.25 1.15 15.80
N GLU A 312 15.54 0.93 15.56
CA GLU A 312 16.23 -0.33 15.87
C GLU A 312 17.13 -0.20 17.10
N THR A 313 17.56 1.02 17.43
CA THR A 313 18.46 1.30 18.55
C THR A 313 18.02 2.56 19.31
N PRO A 314 18.24 2.64 20.64
CA PRO A 314 17.87 3.85 21.41
C PRO A 314 18.62 5.14 21.02
N GLY A 315 19.64 5.05 20.17
CA GLY A 315 20.48 6.17 19.76
C GLY A 315 20.25 6.63 18.33
N ASP A 316 19.38 5.97 17.57
CA ASP A 316 19.06 6.39 16.21
C ASP A 316 18.12 7.60 16.16
N GLU A 317 18.02 8.21 14.99
CA GLU A 317 17.22 9.42 14.76
C GLU A 317 15.71 9.15 14.81
N LEU A 318 15.29 7.88 14.69
CA LEU A 318 13.89 7.44 14.69
C LEU A 318 13.36 7.20 16.11
N PHE A 319 14.24 6.90 17.07
CA PHE A 319 13.85 6.60 18.44
C PHE A 319 12.99 7.71 19.09
N PRO A 320 13.29 9.02 18.95
CA PRO A 320 12.42 10.08 19.46
C PRO A 320 11.00 10.05 18.89
N ASN A 321 10.83 9.67 17.62
CA ASN A 321 9.52 9.55 16.99
C ASN A 321 8.74 8.34 17.54
N LEU A 322 9.41 7.20 17.73
CA LEU A 322 8.81 6.05 18.40
C LEU A 322 8.31 6.39 19.82
N LYS A 323 9.07 7.18 20.59
CA LYS A 323 8.63 7.64 21.92
C LYS A 323 7.35 8.47 21.84
N LYS A 324 7.23 9.37 20.85
CA LYS A 324 6.02 10.17 20.61
C LYS A 324 4.85 9.30 20.19
N TRP A 325 5.04 8.39 19.25
CA TRP A 325 4.01 7.43 18.82
C TRP A 325 3.49 6.61 20.00
N SER A 326 4.40 6.08 20.81
CA SER A 326 4.05 5.28 21.99
C SER A 326 3.30 6.08 23.06
N ARG A 327 3.63 7.37 23.22
CA ARG A 327 2.90 8.30 24.10
C ARG A 327 1.46 8.49 23.63
N GLY A 328 1.26 8.74 22.34
CA GLY A 328 -0.08 8.86 21.74
C GLY A 328 -0.91 7.59 21.92
N PHE A 329 -0.31 6.43 21.63
CA PHE A 329 -0.94 5.12 21.87
C PHE A 329 -1.31 4.94 23.36
N GLY A 330 -0.42 5.33 24.27
CA GLY A 330 -0.70 5.32 25.72
C GLY A 330 -1.90 6.19 26.11
N GLU A 331 -2.02 7.39 25.55
CA GLU A 331 -3.16 8.30 25.79
C GLU A 331 -4.50 7.70 25.31
N ALA A 332 -4.50 6.98 24.18
CA ALA A 332 -5.69 6.28 23.70
C ALA A 332 -6.11 5.16 24.67
N ASN A 333 -5.15 4.35 25.13
CA ASN A 333 -5.43 3.29 26.10
C ASN A 333 -5.91 3.85 27.45
N ALA A 334 -5.31 4.94 27.93
CA ALA A 334 -5.76 5.60 29.15
C ALA A 334 -7.20 6.13 29.02
N MET A 335 -7.56 6.65 27.85
CA MET A 335 -8.92 7.10 27.54
C MET A 335 -9.93 5.94 27.46
N LEU A 336 -9.49 4.76 27.04
CA LEU A 336 -10.33 3.58 26.83
C LEU A 336 -10.30 2.56 27.96
N VAL A 337 -9.55 2.82 29.04
CA VAL A 337 -9.30 1.86 30.13
C VAL A 337 -10.57 1.22 30.68
N ASN A 338 -11.61 2.02 30.95
CA ASN A 338 -12.87 1.53 31.50
C ASN A 338 -13.60 0.57 30.53
N PHE A 339 -13.51 0.81 29.21
CA PHE A 339 -14.12 -0.06 28.22
C PHE A 339 -13.38 -1.41 28.15
N TRP A 340 -12.05 -1.38 28.16
CA TRP A 340 -11.25 -2.60 28.16
C TRP A 340 -11.45 -3.41 29.45
N GLU A 341 -11.51 -2.75 30.60
CA GLU A 341 -11.82 -3.40 31.89
C GLU A 341 -13.19 -4.09 31.86
N GLU A 342 -14.22 -3.45 31.30
CA GLU A 342 -15.55 -4.04 31.15
C GLU A 342 -15.52 -5.27 30.22
N VAL A 343 -14.85 -5.16 29.07
CA VAL A 343 -14.73 -6.24 28.09
C VAL A 343 -14.04 -7.47 28.70
N PHE A 344 -12.91 -7.29 29.38
CA PHE A 344 -12.14 -8.42 29.94
C PHE A 344 -12.75 -9.03 31.20
N GLN A 345 -13.69 -8.35 31.87
CA GLN A 345 -14.50 -8.96 32.92
C GLN A 345 -15.44 -10.05 32.38
N HIS A 346 -15.78 -10.01 31.08
CA HIS A 346 -16.64 -11.02 30.46
C HIS A 346 -15.88 -12.33 30.21
N GLN A 347 -16.46 -13.46 30.64
CA GLN A 347 -15.80 -14.77 30.59
C GLN A 347 -15.32 -15.17 29.18
N ALA A 348 -16.05 -14.78 28.13
CA ALA A 348 -15.70 -15.08 26.74
C ALA A 348 -14.46 -14.31 26.21
N MET A 349 -14.02 -13.26 26.93
CA MET A 349 -12.92 -12.38 26.53
C MET A 349 -11.66 -12.58 27.35
N LYS A 350 -11.78 -13.23 28.51
CA LYS A 350 -10.71 -13.36 29.49
C LYS A 350 -9.44 -14.01 28.95
N GLU A 351 -9.56 -14.94 28.00
CA GLU A 351 -8.40 -15.60 27.37
C GLU A 351 -7.55 -14.66 26.52
N LEU A 352 -8.10 -13.52 26.06
CA LEU A 352 -7.40 -12.53 25.25
C LEU A 352 -6.70 -11.45 26.09
N GLU A 353 -7.06 -11.32 27.37
CA GLU A 353 -6.59 -10.27 28.28
C GLU A 353 -5.07 -10.28 28.43
N GLU A 354 -4.47 -11.47 28.61
CA GLU A 354 -3.02 -11.61 28.82
C GLU A 354 -2.22 -11.15 27.59
N SER A 355 -2.59 -11.61 26.40
CA SER A 355 -1.92 -11.25 25.15
C SER A 355 -2.12 -9.76 24.82
N TRP A 356 -3.34 -9.25 24.99
CA TRP A 356 -3.65 -7.83 24.80
C TRP A 356 -2.81 -6.97 25.74
N THR A 357 -2.79 -7.30 27.04
CA THR A 357 -2.03 -6.56 28.05
C THR A 357 -0.54 -6.58 27.75
N ALA A 358 0.01 -7.73 27.35
CA ALA A 358 1.42 -7.85 26.99
C ALA A 358 1.79 -6.96 25.81
N CYS A 359 0.99 -6.95 24.74
CA CYS A 359 1.23 -6.11 23.57
C CYS A 359 1.09 -4.62 23.93
N THR A 360 0.05 -4.23 24.66
CA THR A 360 -0.16 -2.85 25.11
C THR A 360 1.00 -2.34 25.95
N ILE A 361 1.56 -3.16 26.84
CA ILE A 361 2.76 -2.81 27.62
C ILE A 361 3.98 -2.64 26.71
N LEU A 362 4.21 -3.58 25.79
CA LEU A 362 5.36 -3.56 24.89
C LEU A 362 5.36 -2.36 23.92
N LEU A 363 4.18 -1.88 23.53
CA LEU A 363 4.05 -0.66 22.73
C LEU A 363 4.14 0.60 23.60
N SER A 364 3.55 0.61 24.80
CA SER A 364 3.51 1.82 25.64
C SER A 364 4.82 2.10 26.38
N VAL A 365 5.69 1.09 26.57
CA VAL A 365 6.92 1.21 27.39
C VAL A 365 7.88 2.28 26.87
N TRP A 366 7.85 2.58 25.57
CA TRP A 366 8.72 3.57 24.95
C TRP A 366 8.31 5.01 25.22
N THR A 367 7.15 5.26 25.84
CA THR A 367 6.76 6.59 26.33
C THR A 367 7.81 7.13 27.32
N HIS A 368 8.23 6.28 28.26
CA HIS A 368 9.21 6.58 29.31
C HIS A 368 10.20 5.41 29.48
N PRO A 369 11.12 5.20 28.52
CA PRO A 369 11.96 4.02 28.47
C PRO A 369 13.15 4.09 29.43
N GLU A 370 13.35 5.20 30.15
CA GLU A 370 14.57 5.48 30.92
C GLU A 370 14.88 4.35 31.91
N GLN A 371 13.87 3.87 32.64
CA GLN A 371 14.05 2.76 33.58
C GLN A 371 14.33 1.42 32.88
N LEU A 372 13.73 1.18 31.71
CA LEU A 372 13.95 -0.02 30.90
C LEU A 372 15.40 -0.04 30.37
N LEU A 373 15.86 1.10 29.85
CA LEU A 373 17.23 1.29 29.34
C LEU A 373 18.28 1.12 30.45
N GLU A 374 18.02 1.65 31.65
CA GLU A 374 18.91 1.44 32.80
C GLU A 374 18.97 -0.02 33.26
N LYS A 375 17.85 -0.77 33.14
CA LYS A 375 17.85 -2.22 33.42
C LYS A 375 18.63 -3.00 32.37
N ALA A 376 18.56 -2.62 31.10
CA ALA A 376 19.27 -3.28 30.00
C ALA A 376 20.79 -3.22 30.14
N LYS A 377 21.33 -2.18 30.77
CA LYS A 377 22.78 -2.05 31.04
C LYS A 377 23.32 -3.09 32.03
N LYS A 378 22.46 -3.81 32.76
CA LYS A 378 22.86 -4.80 33.78
C LYS A 378 23.00 -6.20 33.18
N PRO A 379 23.88 -7.07 33.72
CA PRO A 379 23.95 -8.47 33.30
C PRO A 379 22.58 -9.17 33.44
N GLY A 380 22.12 -9.82 32.36
CA GLY A 380 20.80 -10.45 32.30
C GLY A 380 19.63 -9.47 32.11
N GLY A 381 19.92 -8.20 31.80
CA GLY A 381 18.91 -7.20 31.43
C GLY A 381 18.24 -7.51 30.08
N PRO A 382 17.11 -6.84 29.78
CA PRO A 382 16.40 -7.02 28.52
C PRO A 382 17.25 -6.59 27.32
N ASN A 383 17.10 -7.31 26.20
CA ASN A 383 17.73 -6.93 24.93
C ASN A 383 16.85 -5.87 24.24
N ILE A 384 17.29 -4.60 24.30
CA ILE A 384 16.53 -3.46 23.80
C ILE A 384 16.41 -3.46 22.28
N GLU A 385 17.51 -3.74 21.56
CA GLU A 385 17.50 -3.79 20.09
C GLU A 385 16.51 -4.85 19.59
N LYS A 386 16.46 -6.01 20.25
CA LYS A 386 15.47 -7.05 19.95
C LYS A 386 14.04 -6.63 20.30
N MET A 387 13.84 -5.84 21.36
CA MET A 387 12.52 -5.32 21.71
C MET A 387 12.05 -4.27 20.70
N LEU A 388 12.96 -3.41 20.25
CA LEU A 388 12.72 -2.37 19.25
C LEU A 388 12.37 -2.96 17.88
N SER A 389 13.18 -3.92 17.40
CA SER A 389 12.89 -4.61 16.13
C SER A 389 11.61 -5.45 16.16
N ALA A 390 11.11 -5.80 17.35
CA ALA A 390 9.84 -6.49 17.50
C ALA A 390 8.62 -5.56 17.50
N VAL A 391 8.79 -4.24 17.63
CA VAL A 391 7.67 -3.27 17.76
C VAL A 391 6.66 -3.39 16.60
N PRO A 392 7.07 -3.45 15.31
CA PRO A 392 6.12 -3.61 14.20
C PRO A 392 5.30 -4.91 14.31
N SER A 393 5.94 -6.01 14.69
CA SER A 393 5.25 -7.31 14.86
C SER A 393 4.28 -7.28 16.04
N VAL A 394 4.64 -6.63 17.14
CA VAL A 394 3.76 -6.46 18.31
C VAL A 394 2.54 -5.60 17.96
N ALA A 395 2.71 -4.55 17.16
CA ALA A 395 1.59 -3.73 16.70
C ALA A 395 0.61 -4.54 15.84
N LYS A 396 1.13 -5.38 14.91
CA LYS A 396 0.30 -6.29 14.10
C LYS A 396 -0.45 -7.30 14.95
N GLU A 397 0.21 -7.90 15.93
CA GLU A 397 -0.44 -8.84 16.86
C GLU A 397 -1.55 -8.15 17.67
N LEU A 398 -1.29 -6.95 18.21
CA LEU A 398 -2.31 -6.19 18.92
C LEU A 398 -3.50 -5.86 18.03
N ALA A 399 -3.26 -5.50 16.77
CA ALA A 399 -4.31 -5.18 15.83
C ALA A 399 -5.20 -6.39 15.50
N SER A 400 -4.59 -7.57 15.32
CA SER A 400 -5.27 -8.85 15.20
C SER A 400 -6.15 -9.16 16.42
N ILE A 401 -5.59 -8.99 17.63
CA ILE A 401 -6.35 -9.16 18.89
C ILE A 401 -7.52 -8.18 18.95
N GLY A 402 -7.31 -6.90 18.65
CA GLY A 402 -8.33 -5.85 18.67
C GLY A 402 -9.50 -6.16 17.73
N SER A 403 -9.22 -6.55 16.49
CA SER A 403 -10.23 -6.97 15.51
C SER A 403 -11.03 -8.20 16.00
N GLY A 404 -10.32 -9.19 16.57
CA GLY A 404 -10.94 -10.37 17.17
C GLY A 404 -11.83 -10.05 18.38
N VAL A 405 -11.42 -9.12 19.23
CA VAL A 405 -12.22 -8.64 20.37
C VAL A 405 -13.47 -7.91 19.87
N ARG A 406 -13.33 -6.95 18.95
CA ARG A 406 -14.45 -6.16 18.40
C ARG A 406 -15.55 -7.09 17.87
N THR A 407 -15.17 -8.00 16.98
CA THR A 407 -16.09 -8.97 16.36
C THR A 407 -16.85 -9.80 17.41
N ARG A 408 -16.13 -10.31 18.41
CA ARG A 408 -16.73 -11.13 19.48
C ARG A 408 -17.60 -10.29 20.41
N TRP A 409 -17.22 -9.05 20.69
CA TRP A 409 -17.91 -8.17 21.63
C TRP A 409 -19.22 -7.67 21.03
N ASP A 410 -19.21 -7.26 19.77
CA ASP A 410 -20.42 -6.88 19.05
C ASP A 410 -21.44 -8.02 19.04
N ALA A 411 -21.00 -9.25 18.77
CA ALA A 411 -21.87 -10.43 18.81
C ALA A 411 -22.49 -10.68 20.20
N ILE A 412 -21.76 -10.41 21.29
CA ILE A 412 -22.28 -10.53 22.66
C ILE A 412 -23.32 -9.44 22.93
N MET A 413 -23.03 -8.20 22.54
CA MET A 413 -23.93 -7.05 22.74
C MET A 413 -25.22 -7.16 21.90
N GLU A 414 -25.17 -7.82 20.74
CA GLU A 414 -26.33 -8.09 19.89
C GLU A 414 -27.21 -9.24 20.39
N THR A 415 -26.67 -10.15 21.23
CA THR A 415 -27.48 -11.22 21.83
C THR A 415 -28.24 -10.71 23.06
N PRO A 416 -29.59 -10.63 23.04
CA PRO A 416 -30.34 -10.24 24.22
C PRO A 416 -30.17 -11.27 25.33
N ASP A 417 -30.05 -10.79 26.58
CA ASP A 417 -29.94 -11.64 27.75
C ASP A 417 -31.03 -12.73 27.73
N PRO A 418 -30.69 -14.00 27.99
CA PRO A 418 -31.68 -15.05 28.11
C PRO A 418 -32.65 -14.68 29.24
N VAL A 419 -33.94 -14.50 28.88
CA VAL A 419 -34.99 -14.17 29.84
C VAL A 419 -34.95 -15.17 30.99
N SER A 420 -34.50 -14.73 32.16
CA SER A 420 -34.50 -15.55 33.36
C SER A 420 -35.95 -15.72 33.83
N VAL A 421 -36.61 -16.77 33.35
CA VAL A 421 -37.91 -17.17 33.88
C VAL A 421 -37.65 -17.76 35.26
N ILE A 422 -37.96 -17.01 36.32
CA ILE A 422 -38.03 -17.56 37.67
C ILE A 422 -39.04 -18.73 37.61
N LYS A 423 -38.53 -19.96 37.69
CA LYS A 423 -39.38 -21.15 37.75
C LYS A 423 -40.12 -21.16 39.08
N ILE A 424 -41.28 -20.53 39.12
CA ILE A 424 -42.18 -20.58 40.26
C ILE A 424 -42.75 -21.99 40.36
N GLY A 425 -42.47 -22.68 41.47
CA GLY A 425 -43.00 -24.01 41.71
C GLY A 425 -44.53 -23.96 41.80
N ARG A 426 -45.21 -24.99 41.26
CA ARG A 426 -46.69 -25.09 41.26
C ARG A 426 -47.32 -24.84 42.64
N ASN A 427 -46.60 -25.15 43.72
CA ASN A 427 -47.07 -25.02 45.09
C ASN A 427 -46.55 -23.79 45.84
N ASP A 428 -45.69 -22.97 45.24
CA ASP A 428 -45.10 -21.79 45.87
C ASP A 428 -46.10 -20.64 45.95
N ALA A 429 -45.81 -19.64 46.79
CA ALA A 429 -46.64 -18.45 46.89
C ALA A 429 -46.70 -17.72 45.53
N CYS A 430 -47.90 -17.34 45.11
CA CYS A 430 -48.10 -16.68 43.83
C CYS A 430 -47.52 -15.26 43.85
N PRO A 431 -46.68 -14.86 42.88
CA PRO A 431 -45.99 -13.57 42.88
C PRO A 431 -46.93 -12.35 42.76
N CYS A 432 -48.19 -12.54 42.35
CA CYS A 432 -49.20 -11.48 42.28
C CYS A 432 -49.66 -10.94 43.66
N GLY A 433 -49.13 -11.46 44.78
CA GLY A 433 -49.48 -11.01 46.13
C GLY A 433 -50.81 -11.54 46.68
N SER A 434 -51.47 -12.48 45.99
CA SER A 434 -52.78 -13.01 46.39
C SER A 434 -52.78 -13.90 47.64
N GLY A 435 -51.60 -14.27 48.16
CA GLY A 435 -51.44 -15.21 49.28
C GLY A 435 -51.79 -16.68 48.94
N LYS A 436 -52.17 -16.99 47.69
CA LYS A 436 -52.51 -18.35 47.24
C LYS A 436 -51.30 -19.05 46.61
N LYS A 437 -51.31 -20.39 46.56
CA LYS A 437 -50.33 -21.18 45.80
C LYS A 437 -50.45 -20.89 44.29
N TYR A 438 -49.34 -20.84 43.55
CA TYR A 438 -49.28 -20.48 42.13
C TYR A 438 -50.32 -21.25 41.27
N LYS A 439 -50.43 -22.57 41.45
CA LYS A 439 -51.41 -23.42 40.73
C LYS A 439 -52.89 -23.12 40.99
N LYS A 440 -53.21 -22.30 41.98
CA LYS A 440 -54.58 -21.90 42.35
C LYS A 440 -54.82 -20.40 42.11
N CYS A 441 -53.94 -19.74 41.37
CA CYS A 441 -53.98 -18.31 41.08
C CYS A 441 -53.49 -18.06 39.65
N CYS A 442 -52.30 -17.48 39.45
CA CYS A 442 -51.81 -17.14 38.12
C CYS A 442 -51.39 -18.34 37.26
N GLY A 443 -51.24 -19.53 37.84
CA GLY A 443 -50.95 -20.78 37.12
C GLY A 443 -52.14 -21.73 37.03
N ALA A 444 -53.37 -21.21 37.10
CA ALA A 444 -54.63 -21.96 37.00
C ALA A 444 -55.08 -22.14 35.53
#